data_AF-A0A378KAZ4-F1
#
_entry.id   AF-A0A378KAZ4-F1
#
_cell.length_a   1.000
_cell.length_b   1.000
_cell.length_c   1.000
_cell.angle_alpha   90.00
_cell.angle_beta   90.00
_cell.angle_gamma   90.00
#
_symmetry.space_group_name_H-M   'P 1'
#
loop_
_entity.id
_entity.type
_entity.pdbx_description
1 polymer ?
#
loop_
_entity_poly.entity_id
_entity_poly.type
_entity_poly.pdbx_seq_one_letter_code
_entity_poly.pdbx_strand_id
1 'polypeptide(L)'
;MSDRKIDCFIITDNNEELQGTAFGAKRYYGNATDALSLFGRQKIIPSYHIHDILTAPWNILARAFKETEENLQDRKKIGTTLMKLIVTHAMTEDVKQIVADIDAPFDSGEFFSECFFEQITPVLGLTYQLFQKDFSEVVNKLQVNKEESCSTKYSTFNIIDNYPIPNI
;
A
#
# COMPACT_ATOMS: atom_id res chain seq x y z
N MET A 1 -21.65 -6.26 5.64
CA MET A 1 -20.89 -6.13 6.90
C MET A 1 -19.48 -5.72 6.50
N SER A 2 -19.05 -4.49 6.79
CA SER A 2 -17.65 -4.13 6.57
C SER A 2 -16.85 -4.67 7.75
N ASP A 3 -15.88 -5.53 7.50
CA ASP A 3 -14.81 -5.78 8.46
C ASP A 3 -14.05 -4.46 8.60
N ARG A 4 -14.29 -3.75 9.71
CA ARG A 4 -13.61 -2.49 10.05
C ARG A 4 -12.23 -2.78 10.62
N LYS A 5 -11.46 -3.54 9.87
CA LYS A 5 -10.09 -3.91 10.17
C LYS A 5 -9.15 -3.12 9.27
N ILE A 6 -8.03 -2.70 9.86
CA ILE A 6 -6.89 -2.15 9.14
C ILE A 6 -5.72 -3.07 9.43
N ASP A 7 -5.13 -3.55 8.37
CA ASP A 7 -3.90 -4.32 8.38
C ASP A 7 -2.70 -3.36 8.37
N CYS A 8 -1.68 -3.70 9.14
CA CYS A 8 -0.44 -2.96 9.26
C CYS A 8 0.74 -3.89 9.06
N PHE A 9 1.64 -3.49 8.17
CA PHE A 9 2.88 -4.18 7.85
C PHE A 9 4.03 -3.31 8.30
N ILE A 10 4.96 -3.88 9.05
CA ILE A 10 6.09 -3.16 9.62
C ILE A 10 7.37 -3.87 9.18
N ILE A 11 8.35 -3.08 8.75
CA ILE A 11 9.71 -3.52 8.48
C ILE A 11 10.64 -2.80 9.45
N THR A 12 11.46 -3.56 10.18
CA THR A 12 12.52 -3.03 11.04
C THR A 12 13.88 -3.55 10.62
N ASP A 13 14.94 -2.81 10.92
CA ASP A 13 16.30 -3.32 10.78
C ASP A 13 16.68 -4.24 11.97
N ASN A 14 17.96 -4.62 12.02
CA ASN A 14 18.52 -5.46 13.07
C ASN A 14 18.53 -4.81 14.46
N ASN A 15 18.43 -3.48 14.53
CA ASN A 15 18.38 -2.72 15.77
C ASN A 15 16.93 -2.45 16.22
N GLU A 16 15.95 -3.08 15.56
CA GLU A 16 14.52 -2.84 15.73
C GLU A 16 14.08 -1.42 15.34
N GLU A 17 14.89 -0.67 14.60
CA GLU A 17 14.51 0.64 14.10
C GLU A 17 13.53 0.50 12.92
N LEU A 18 12.47 1.31 12.93
CA LEU A 18 11.42 1.29 11.90
C LEU A 18 11.96 1.77 10.55
N GLN A 19 12.01 0.86 9.58
CA GLN A 19 12.46 1.13 8.21
C GLN A 19 11.31 1.35 7.24
N GLY A 20 10.14 0.75 7.48
CA GLY A 20 8.99 0.89 6.61
C GLY A 20 7.70 0.50 7.30
N THR A 21 6.59 1.14 6.91
CA THR A 21 5.25 0.74 7.33
C THR A 21 4.28 0.85 6.18
N ALA A 22 3.28 -0.02 6.16
CA ALA A 22 2.17 0.11 5.24
C ALA A 22 0.85 -0.21 5.93
N PHE A 23 -0.21 0.47 5.50
CA PHE A 23 -1.56 0.28 5.98
C PHE A 23 -2.47 -0.08 4.82
N GLY A 24 -3.37 -1.02 5.06
CA GLY A 24 -4.38 -1.36 4.07
C GLY A 24 -5.55 -2.08 4.69
N ALA A 25 -6.55 -2.37 3.87
CA ALA A 25 -7.71 -3.10 4.34
C ALA A 25 -8.52 -3.71 3.20
N LYS A 26 -9.16 -4.84 3.48
CA LYS A 26 -10.18 -5.40 2.61
C LYS A 26 -11.43 -4.54 2.58
N ARG A 27 -11.97 -4.34 1.37
CA ARG A 27 -13.20 -3.61 1.06
C ARG A 27 -14.04 -4.42 0.08
N TYR A 28 -15.34 -4.15 0.06
CA TYR A 28 -16.30 -4.81 -0.83
C TYR A 28 -16.72 -3.91 -2.01
N TYR A 29 -15.85 -2.97 -2.38
CA TYR A 29 -16.00 -2.08 -3.52
C TYR A 29 -14.65 -1.94 -4.24
N GLY A 30 -14.72 -1.61 -5.52
CA GLY A 30 -13.55 -1.48 -6.39
C GLY A 30 -12.83 -0.14 -6.27
N ASN A 31 -12.21 0.33 -7.34
CA ASN A 31 -11.61 1.67 -7.38
C ASN A 31 -12.69 2.77 -7.40
N ALA A 32 -12.28 4.04 -7.34
CA ALA A 32 -13.21 5.17 -7.39
C ALA A 32 -14.12 5.14 -8.65
N THR A 33 -13.61 4.72 -9.81
CA THR A 33 -14.40 4.56 -11.04
C THR A 33 -15.42 3.43 -10.94
N ASP A 34 -15.08 2.31 -10.33
CA ASP A 34 -16.02 1.20 -10.07
C ASP A 34 -17.12 1.64 -9.11
N ALA A 35 -16.77 2.42 -8.08
CA ALA A 35 -17.71 3.01 -7.13
C ALA A 35 -18.61 4.07 -7.78
N LEU A 36 -18.08 4.80 -8.77
CA LEU A 36 -18.79 5.81 -9.56
C LEU A 36 -19.50 5.23 -10.80
N SER A 37 -19.34 3.93 -11.11
CA SER A 37 -20.03 3.31 -12.25
C SER A 37 -21.55 3.44 -12.06
N LEU A 38 -22.05 4.43 -12.81
CA LEU A 38 -23.38 5.01 -12.83
C LEU A 38 -24.45 3.93 -13.09
N PHE A 39 -25.70 4.18 -12.67
CA PHE A 39 -26.92 3.32 -12.83
C PHE A 39 -27.29 2.36 -11.69
N GLY A 40 -27.12 2.79 -10.43
CA GLY A 40 -28.00 2.36 -9.34
C GLY A 40 -27.77 0.97 -8.73
N ARG A 41 -26.70 0.26 -9.11
CA ARG A 41 -26.24 -0.95 -8.42
C ARG A 41 -24.73 -0.93 -8.24
N GLN A 42 -24.30 -0.61 -7.02
CA GLN A 42 -22.90 -0.66 -6.63
C GLN A 42 -22.39 -2.09 -6.85
N LYS A 43 -21.43 -2.27 -7.77
CA LYS A 43 -20.85 -3.58 -8.06
C LYS A 43 -19.98 -4.00 -6.88
N ILE A 44 -20.30 -5.14 -6.26
CA ILE A 44 -19.48 -5.71 -5.18
C ILE A 44 -18.22 -6.31 -5.81
N ILE A 45 -17.09 -5.66 -5.60
CA ILE A 45 -15.78 -6.15 -6.01
C ILE A 45 -14.93 -6.23 -4.74
N PRO A 46 -14.71 -7.44 -4.17
CA PRO A 46 -13.79 -7.62 -3.06
C PRO A 46 -12.40 -7.14 -3.48
N SER A 47 -11.92 -6.08 -2.84
CA SER A 47 -10.67 -5.40 -3.18
C SER A 47 -9.86 -5.18 -1.91
N TYR A 48 -8.55 -5.20 -2.01
CA TYR A 48 -7.68 -4.75 -0.95
C TYR A 48 -7.21 -3.33 -1.24
N HIS A 49 -7.50 -2.40 -0.33
CA HIS A 49 -7.16 -0.99 -0.50
C HIS A 49 -5.89 -0.70 0.28
N ILE A 50 -4.86 -0.22 -0.41
CA ILE A 50 -3.65 0.34 0.19
C ILE A 50 -3.99 1.77 0.59
N HIS A 51 -3.87 2.07 1.87
CA HIS A 51 -4.11 3.40 2.41
C HIS A 51 -2.82 4.22 2.44
N ASP A 52 -1.74 3.61 2.92
CA ASP A 52 -0.46 4.28 3.07
C ASP A 52 0.69 3.31 2.85
N ILE A 53 1.73 3.76 2.15
CA ILE A 53 3.05 3.11 2.11
C ILE A 53 4.08 4.16 2.46
N LEU A 54 4.87 3.83 3.44
CA LEU A 54 5.75 4.73 4.13
C LEU A 54 7.13 4.00 4.17
N THR A 55 8.22 4.67 3.76
CA THR A 55 9.60 4.15 3.89
C THR A 55 10.55 5.17 4.54
N ALA A 56 11.50 4.67 5.33
CA ALA A 56 12.56 5.43 5.96
C ALA A 56 13.62 5.92 4.94
N PRO A 57 14.38 6.98 5.26
CA PRO A 57 14.29 7.79 6.48
C PRO A 57 13.05 8.70 6.48
N TRP A 58 12.23 8.55 7.52
CA TRP A 58 11.11 9.43 7.90
C TRP A 58 11.59 10.80 8.34
N ASN A 59 12.89 10.90 8.62
CA ASN A 59 13.49 12.04 9.24
C ASN A 59 13.26 13.25 8.35
N ILE A 60 12.51 14.21 8.87
CA ILE A 60 12.35 15.55 8.29
C ILE A 60 13.73 16.17 8.00
N LEU A 61 14.80 15.77 8.72
CA LEU A 61 16.19 16.16 8.42
C LEU A 61 16.75 15.50 7.16
N ALA A 62 16.36 14.27 6.80
CA ALA A 62 16.79 13.66 5.52
C ALA A 62 16.09 14.28 4.30
N ARG A 63 14.94 14.95 4.48
CA ARG A 63 14.37 15.85 3.46
C ARG A 63 15.15 17.18 3.35
N ALA A 64 15.89 17.54 4.40
CA ALA A 64 16.73 18.74 4.45
C ALA A 64 18.16 18.51 3.90
N PHE A 65 18.58 17.25 3.75
CA PHE A 65 19.84 16.89 3.09
C PHE A 65 19.56 16.30 1.71
N LYS A 66 20.38 16.65 0.71
CA LYS A 66 20.26 16.19 -0.68
C LYS A 66 20.05 14.69 -0.73
N GLU A 67 19.08 14.25 -1.52
CA GLU A 67 18.91 12.85 -1.90
C GLU A 67 20.23 12.34 -2.49
N THR A 68 20.77 11.27 -1.90
CA THR A 68 21.89 10.51 -2.45
C THR A 68 21.32 9.26 -3.14
N GLU A 69 22.01 8.76 -4.17
CA GLU A 69 21.58 7.55 -4.90
C GLU A 69 21.41 6.34 -3.97
N GLU A 70 22.24 6.22 -2.94
CA GLU A 70 22.21 5.16 -1.93
C GLU A 70 20.89 5.17 -1.13
N ASN A 71 20.48 6.34 -0.61
CA ASN A 71 19.22 6.51 0.12
C ASN A 71 17.99 6.21 -0.75
N LEU A 72 18.08 6.43 -2.07
CA LEU A 72 17.00 6.16 -3.01
C LEU A 72 16.84 4.65 -3.27
N GLN A 73 17.95 3.91 -3.36
CA GLN A 73 17.93 2.45 -3.55
C GLN A 73 17.34 1.74 -2.32
N ASP A 74 17.68 2.17 -1.11
CA ASP A 74 17.14 1.58 0.13
C ASP A 74 15.64 1.82 0.27
N ARG A 75 15.15 3.01 -0.08
CA ARG A 75 13.71 3.31 -0.11
C ARG A 75 12.96 2.41 -1.09
N LYS A 76 13.49 2.24 -2.32
CA LYS A 76 12.89 1.35 -3.33
C LYS A 76 12.86 -0.10 -2.81
N LYS A 77 13.92 -0.58 -2.16
CA LYS A 77 14.00 -1.93 -1.56
C LYS A 77 12.96 -2.15 -0.47
N ILE A 78 12.82 -1.23 0.48
CA ILE A 78 11.82 -1.34 1.56
C ILE A 78 10.40 -1.26 1.00
N GLY A 79 10.13 -0.32 0.08
CA GLY A 79 8.83 -0.18 -0.57
C GLY A 79 8.44 -1.44 -1.35
N THR A 80 9.38 -2.02 -2.09
CA THR A 80 9.20 -3.30 -2.80
C THR A 80 8.90 -4.43 -1.83
N THR A 81 9.59 -4.49 -0.69
CA THR A 81 9.37 -5.51 0.34
C THR A 81 7.97 -5.37 0.96
N LEU A 82 7.53 -4.15 1.29
CA LEU A 82 6.17 -3.87 1.75
C LEU A 82 5.14 -4.30 0.70
N MET A 83 5.36 -4.00 -0.58
CA MET A 83 4.46 -4.41 -1.64
C MET A 83 4.33 -5.93 -1.72
N LYS A 84 5.44 -6.67 -1.64
CA LYS A 84 5.40 -8.15 -1.61
C LYS A 84 4.60 -8.68 -0.43
N LEU A 85 4.74 -8.09 0.76
CA LEU A 85 3.97 -8.47 1.94
C LEU A 85 2.47 -8.21 1.75
N ILE A 86 2.12 -7.01 1.25
CA ILE A 86 0.73 -6.63 0.97
C ILE A 86 0.10 -7.58 -0.04
N VAL A 87 0.76 -7.85 -1.17
CA VAL A 87 0.22 -8.74 -2.20
C VAL A 87 0.08 -10.18 -1.68
N THR A 88 1.07 -10.66 -0.94
CA THR A 88 1.00 -12.01 -0.32
C THR A 88 -0.17 -12.10 0.64
N HIS A 89 -0.41 -11.07 1.45
CA HIS A 89 -1.57 -11.03 2.33
C HIS A 89 -2.89 -10.94 1.56
N ALA A 90 -2.98 -10.07 0.55
CA ALA A 90 -4.16 -9.95 -0.31
C ALA A 90 -4.53 -11.27 -1.01
N MET A 91 -3.54 -12.09 -1.39
CA MET A 91 -3.77 -13.44 -1.92
C MET A 91 -4.50 -14.36 -0.92
N THR A 92 -4.27 -14.20 0.39
CA THR A 92 -4.95 -14.97 1.44
C THR A 92 -6.37 -14.48 1.74
N GLU A 93 -6.68 -13.25 1.35
CA GLU A 93 -7.95 -12.58 1.62
C GLU A 93 -9.01 -12.76 0.50
N ASP A 94 -8.74 -13.55 -0.55
CA ASP A 94 -9.62 -13.76 -1.72
C ASP A 94 -10.18 -12.45 -2.31
N VAL A 95 -9.32 -11.45 -2.48
CA VAL A 95 -9.66 -10.22 -3.20
C VAL A 95 -9.43 -10.39 -4.70
N LYS A 96 -10.18 -9.63 -5.50
CA LYS A 96 -10.10 -9.61 -6.98
C LYS A 96 -9.12 -8.58 -7.52
N GLN A 97 -8.79 -7.59 -6.70
CA GLN A 97 -7.84 -6.54 -7.05
C GLN A 97 -7.24 -5.89 -5.80
N ILE A 98 -6.10 -5.24 -5.98
CA ILE A 98 -5.50 -4.30 -5.03
C ILE A 98 -5.61 -2.90 -5.63
N VAL A 99 -6.02 -1.93 -4.82
CA VAL A 99 -6.23 -0.55 -5.24
C VAL A 99 -5.38 0.36 -4.36
N ALA A 100 -4.68 1.31 -4.98
CA ALA A 100 -4.02 2.41 -4.30
C ALA A 100 -4.49 3.72 -4.93
N ASP A 101 -5.23 4.51 -4.16
CA ASP A 101 -5.64 5.85 -4.56
C ASP A 101 -4.60 6.85 -4.01
N ILE A 102 -4.07 7.71 -4.87
CA ILE A 102 -3.04 8.68 -4.49
C ILE A 102 -3.60 10.09 -4.58
N ASP A 103 -3.42 10.82 -3.48
CA ASP A 103 -3.69 12.24 -3.41
C ASP A 103 -2.64 13.02 -4.20
N ALA A 104 -3.11 13.84 -5.14
CA ALA A 104 -2.25 14.81 -5.82
C ALA A 104 -1.62 15.78 -4.79
N PRO A 105 -0.37 16.25 -4.99
CA PRO A 105 0.41 16.21 -6.23
C PRO A 105 1.46 15.09 -6.29
N PHE A 106 1.40 14.08 -5.42
CA PHE A 106 2.43 13.05 -5.39
C PHE A 106 2.25 12.07 -6.57
N ASP A 107 3.23 12.02 -7.47
CA ASP A 107 3.28 10.98 -8.51
C ASP A 107 4.21 9.86 -8.05
N SER A 108 3.64 8.69 -7.78
CA SER A 108 4.38 7.46 -7.46
C SER A 108 4.23 6.40 -8.55
N GLY A 109 3.88 6.85 -9.77
CA GLY A 109 3.59 5.96 -10.89
C GLY A 109 4.73 5.07 -11.33
N GLU A 110 5.97 5.55 -11.26
CA GLU A 110 7.16 4.71 -11.54
C GLU A 110 7.21 3.51 -10.58
N PHE A 111 7.06 3.75 -9.27
CA PHE A 111 7.08 2.70 -8.26
C PHE A 111 5.95 1.69 -8.44
N PHE A 112 4.72 2.16 -8.66
CA PHE A 112 3.57 1.29 -8.87
C PHE A 112 3.69 0.48 -10.17
N SER A 113 4.22 1.08 -11.24
CA SER A 113 4.47 0.39 -12.51
C SER A 113 5.55 -0.69 -12.38
N GLU A 114 6.63 -0.42 -11.64
CA GLU A 114 7.65 -1.43 -11.29
C GLU A 114 7.02 -2.59 -10.49
N CYS A 115 5.98 -2.31 -9.71
CA CYS A 115 5.18 -3.31 -9.00
C CYS A 115 4.04 -3.92 -9.83
N PHE A 116 4.04 -3.75 -11.16
CA PHE A 116 3.06 -4.30 -12.10
C PHE A 116 1.63 -3.73 -11.94
N PHE A 117 1.45 -2.62 -11.24
CA PHE A 117 0.16 -1.94 -11.19
C PHE A 117 -0.07 -1.18 -12.48
N GLU A 118 -1.33 -1.20 -12.94
CA GLU A 118 -1.79 -0.35 -14.02
C GLU A 118 -2.32 0.96 -13.45
N GLN A 119 -1.89 2.08 -14.03
CA GLN A 119 -2.50 3.37 -13.73
C GLN A 119 -3.89 3.40 -14.38
N ILE A 120 -4.91 3.64 -13.55
CA ILE A 120 -6.26 3.95 -13.97
C ILE A 120 -6.46 5.44 -13.69
N THR A 121 -6.99 6.17 -14.67
CA THR A 121 -7.38 7.57 -14.47
C THR A 121 -8.83 7.61 -14.02
N PRO A 122 -9.14 7.65 -12.70
CA PRO A 122 -10.50 7.89 -12.25
C PRO A 122 -10.92 9.35 -12.52
N VAL A 123 -12.20 9.61 -12.30
CA VAL A 123 -12.79 10.96 -12.31
C VAL A 123 -12.18 11.86 -11.21
N LEU A 124 -11.57 11.26 -10.16
CA LEU A 124 -11.00 11.93 -8.99
C LEU A 124 -9.62 11.35 -8.68
N GLY A 125 -8.54 12.05 -9.06
CA GLY A 125 -7.18 11.71 -8.66
C GLY A 125 -6.48 10.66 -9.53
N LEU A 126 -5.39 10.09 -9.00
CA LEU A 126 -4.62 9.01 -9.62
C LEU A 126 -4.88 7.71 -8.87
N THR A 127 -5.32 6.67 -9.57
CA THR A 127 -5.49 5.34 -8.98
C THR A 127 -4.55 4.36 -9.66
N TYR A 128 -3.93 3.50 -8.86
CA TYR A 128 -3.17 2.34 -9.33
C TYR A 128 -3.90 1.07 -8.95
N GLN A 129 -3.99 0.14 -9.88
CA GLN A 129 -4.70 -1.11 -9.69
C GLN A 129 -3.85 -2.31 -10.11
N LEU A 130 -3.85 -3.33 -9.26
CA LEU A 130 -3.27 -4.64 -9.57
C LEU A 130 -4.39 -5.68 -9.59
N PHE A 131 -4.54 -6.41 -10.69
CA PHE A 131 -5.55 -7.46 -10.82
C PHE A 131 -5.07 -8.77 -10.19
N GLN A 132 -6.02 -9.59 -9.69
CA GLN A 132 -5.70 -10.88 -9.05
C GLN A 132 -4.82 -11.81 -9.91
N LYS A 133 -4.99 -11.77 -11.24
CA LYS A 133 -4.19 -12.58 -12.19
C LYS A 133 -2.68 -12.27 -12.11
N ASP A 134 -2.31 -11.06 -11.67
CA ASP A 134 -0.94 -10.54 -11.65
C ASP A 134 -0.30 -10.62 -10.24
N PHE A 135 -1.04 -11.06 -9.21
CA PHE A 135 -0.50 -11.16 -7.84
C PHE A 135 0.73 -12.06 -7.74
N SER A 136 0.69 -13.20 -8.44
CA SER A 136 1.83 -14.13 -8.47
C SER A 136 3.03 -13.52 -9.18
N GLU A 137 2.82 -12.60 -10.12
CA GLU A 137 3.92 -11.92 -10.81
C GLU A 137 4.68 -11.00 -9.86
N VAL A 138 3.97 -10.22 -9.06
CA VAL A 138 4.56 -9.37 -8.00
C VAL A 138 5.43 -10.20 -7.04
N VAL A 139 4.87 -11.31 -6.51
CA VAL A 139 5.58 -12.12 -5.51
C VAL A 139 6.84 -12.78 -6.09
N ASN A 140 6.76 -13.24 -7.34
CA ASN A 140 7.83 -14.03 -7.96
C ASN A 140 8.88 -13.19 -8.68
N LYS A 141 8.50 -12.08 -9.31
CA LYS A 141 9.39 -11.28 -10.16
C LYS A 141 10.01 -10.07 -9.46
N LEU A 142 9.37 -9.51 -8.43
CA LEU A 142 10.00 -8.43 -7.66
C LEU A 142 11.20 -8.98 -6.89
N GLN A 143 12.40 -8.57 -7.30
CA GLN A 143 13.64 -8.92 -6.63
C GLN A 143 13.87 -7.97 -5.46
N VAL A 144 14.08 -8.55 -4.28
CA VAL A 144 14.59 -7.83 -3.11
C VAL A 144 15.95 -8.43 -2.83
N ASN A 145 17.02 -7.65 -3.02
CA ASN A 145 18.37 -8.11 -2.71
C ASN A 145 18.43 -8.44 -1.21
N LYS A 146 18.72 -9.71 -0.91
CA LYS A 146 18.65 -10.31 0.44
C LYS A 146 19.74 -9.84 1.41
N GLU A 147 20.61 -8.91 1.02
CA GLU A 147 21.87 -8.69 1.72
C GLU A 147 21.78 -7.90 3.03
N GLU A 148 20.60 -7.47 3.47
CA GLU A 148 20.44 -6.94 4.84
C GLU A 148 19.16 -7.46 5.49
N SER A 149 19.33 -8.08 6.66
CA SER A 149 18.31 -8.78 7.42
C SER A 149 17.33 -7.83 8.10
N CYS A 150 16.45 -7.20 7.32
CA CYS A 150 15.28 -6.55 7.91
C CYS A 150 14.28 -7.62 8.40
N SER A 151 13.72 -7.41 9.59
CA SER A 151 12.63 -8.22 10.12
C SER A 151 11.28 -7.66 9.67
N THR A 152 10.30 -8.54 9.41
CA THR A 152 8.95 -8.15 9.00
C THR A 152 7.94 -8.55 10.07
N LYS A 153 7.01 -7.65 10.40
CA LYS A 153 5.92 -7.86 11.35
C LYS A 153 4.60 -7.51 10.68
N TYR A 154 3.53 -8.24 11.03
CA TYR A 154 2.17 -8.01 10.55
C TYR A 154 1.22 -7.96 11.74
N SER A 155 0.24 -7.06 11.70
CA SER A 155 -0.81 -6.94 12.72
C SER A 155 -2.09 -6.37 12.11
N THR A 156 -3.22 -6.74 12.69
CA THR A 156 -4.53 -6.22 12.30
C THR A 156 -5.18 -5.49 13.47
N PHE A 157 -5.63 -4.27 13.22
CA PHE A 157 -6.29 -3.41 14.21
C PHE A 157 -7.77 -3.25 13.86
N ASN A 158 -8.63 -3.19 14.88
CA ASN A 158 -10.02 -2.76 14.69
C ASN A 158 -10.06 -1.22 14.71
N ILE A 159 -10.80 -0.62 13.77
CA ILE A 159 -11.05 0.83 13.79
C ILE A 159 -11.99 1.13 14.96
N ILE A 160 -11.56 1.97 15.89
CA ILE A 160 -12.38 2.47 16.99
C ILE A 160 -13.03 3.78 16.50
N ASP A 161 -14.31 3.74 16.14
CA ASP A 161 -15.09 4.91 15.66
C ASP A 161 -15.21 6.03 16.71
N ASN A 162 -14.98 5.73 17.99
CA ASN A 162 -15.19 6.66 19.09
C ASN A 162 -13.88 7.28 19.56
N TYR A 163 -13.26 8.12 18.73
CA TYR A 163 -12.45 9.20 19.30
C TYR A 163 -13.44 10.33 19.63
N PRO A 164 -13.70 10.64 20.92
CA PRO A 164 -14.56 11.76 21.24
C PRO A 164 -13.89 13.02 20.69
N ILE A 165 -14.48 13.60 19.64
CA ILE A 165 -14.13 14.95 19.21
C ILE A 165 -14.57 15.84 20.36
N PRO A 166 -13.67 16.54 21.07
CA PRO A 166 -14.08 17.52 22.06
C PRO A 166 -14.92 18.56 21.32
N ASN A 167 -16.18 18.75 21.73
CA ASN A 167 -16.95 19.89 21.30
C ASN A 167 -16.20 21.15 21.78
N ILE A 168 -15.59 21.88 20.85
CA ILE A 168 -15.07 23.23 21.07
C ILE A 168 -16.11 24.21 20.53
#